data_AF-A0A069D7C1-F1
#
_entry.id   AF-A0A069D7C1-F1
#
_cell.length_a   1.000
_cell.length_b   1.000
_cell.length_c   1.000
_cell.angle_alpha   90.00
_cell.angle_beta   90.00
_cell.angle_gamma   90.00
#
_symmetry.space_group_name_H-M   'P 1'
#
loop_
_entity.id
_entity.type
_entity.pdbx_description
1 polymer ?
#
loop_
_entity_poly.entity_id
_entity_poly.type
_entity_poly.pdbx_seq_one_letter_code
_entity_poly.pdbx_strand_id
1 'polypeptide(L)'
;MFGKVKIGDWCYIGNNALIMPGVTIGDNVLVSSGSVVTKSIPSNMVVAGNPARIICSIDDYIARNTQYNLGTKGLLHKEKEQVLRGLSDERFIKKQQMFYE
;
A
#
# COMPACT_ATOMS: atom_id res chain seq x y z
N MET A 1 -0.08 -25.80 14.37
CA MET A 1 1.23 -25.73 13.65
C MET A 1 1.69 -24.28 13.71
N PHE A 2 2.89 -24.02 14.21
CA PHE A 2 3.44 -22.67 14.32
C PHE A 2 4.71 -22.59 13.47
N GLY A 3 4.84 -21.54 12.66
CA GLY A 3 6.02 -21.27 11.85
C GLY A 3 6.47 -19.84 12.08
N LYS A 4 7.77 -19.62 12.32
CA LYS A 4 8.34 -18.29 12.53
C LYS A 4 8.04 -17.40 11.32
N VAL A 5 7.38 -16.27 11.56
CA VAL A 5 7.23 -15.21 10.57
C VAL A 5 8.48 -14.34 10.59
N LYS A 6 9.00 -14.00 9.42
CA LYS A 6 10.13 -13.08 9.24
C LYS A 6 9.66 -11.92 8.37
N ILE A 7 9.91 -10.69 8.82
CA ILE A 7 9.60 -9.47 8.08
C ILE A 7 10.90 -8.70 7.95
N GLY A 8 11.28 -8.37 6.71
CA GLY A 8 12.45 -7.56 6.39
C GLY A 8 12.26 -6.08 6.75
N ASP A 9 13.29 -5.30 6.44
CA ASP A 9 13.29 -3.87 6.73
C ASP A 9 12.37 -3.11 5.78
N TRP A 10 11.92 -1.92 6.21
CA TRP A 10 11.12 -0.99 5.40
C TRP A 10 9.79 -1.57 4.85
N CYS A 11 9.26 -2.61 5.47
CA CYS A 11 7.96 -3.15 5.09
C CYS A 11 6.81 -2.27 5.58
N TYR A 12 5.81 -2.07 4.73
CA TYR A 12 4.52 -1.50 5.11
C TYR A 12 3.48 -2.62 5.20
N ILE A 13 2.96 -2.87 6.40
CA ILE A 13 1.90 -3.83 6.62
C ILE A 13 0.57 -3.08 6.78
N GLY A 14 -0.29 -3.20 5.77
CA GLY A 14 -1.58 -2.53 5.74
C GLY A 14 -2.53 -3.00 6.83
N ASN A 15 -3.48 -2.13 7.17
CA ASN A 15 -4.45 -2.39 8.24
C ASN A 15 -5.22 -3.70 7.99
N ASN A 16 -5.43 -4.50 9.03
CA ASN A 16 -6.10 -5.81 8.98
C ASN A 16 -5.49 -6.83 7.99
N ALA A 17 -4.23 -6.66 7.58
CA ALA A 17 -3.53 -7.72 6.85
C ALA A 17 -3.23 -8.92 7.77
N LEU A 18 -3.36 -10.13 7.24
CA LEU A 18 -3.10 -11.39 7.94
C LEU A 18 -1.90 -12.09 7.32
N ILE A 19 -0.87 -12.35 8.11
CA ILE A 19 0.35 -13.06 7.67
C ILE A 19 0.32 -14.48 8.24
N MET A 20 0.26 -15.49 7.36
CA MET A 20 0.15 -16.88 7.80
C MET A 20 1.46 -17.41 8.42
N PRO A 21 1.37 -18.41 9.33
CA PRO A 21 2.55 -18.99 9.96
C PRO A 21 3.60 -19.48 8.94
N GLY A 22 4.87 -19.18 9.19
CA GLY A 22 6.02 -19.60 8.36
C GLY A 22 6.33 -18.72 7.15
N VAL A 23 5.54 -17.66 6.91
CA VAL A 23 5.81 -16.71 5.82
C VAL A 23 7.08 -15.88 6.10
N THR A 24 7.89 -15.71 5.07
CA THR A 24 9.00 -14.73 5.04
C THR A 24 8.65 -13.61 4.07
N ILE A 25 8.73 -12.37 4.54
CA ILE A 25 8.56 -11.15 3.76
C ILE A 25 9.95 -10.51 3.61
N GLY A 26 10.39 -10.29 2.38
CA GLY A 26 11.64 -9.58 2.06
C GLY A 26 11.59 -8.10 2.44
N ASP A 27 12.64 -7.37 2.11
CA ASP A 27 12.75 -5.94 2.43
C ASP A 27 11.89 -5.08 1.49
N ASN A 28 11.45 -3.92 1.98
CA ASN A 28 10.70 -2.94 1.20
C ASN A 28 9.46 -3.57 0.53
N VAL A 29 8.66 -4.32 1.29
CA VAL A 29 7.41 -4.91 0.79
C VAL A 29 6.21 -4.10 1.28
N LEU A 30 5.27 -3.83 0.38
CA LEU A 30 3.97 -3.25 0.73
C LEU A 30 2.89 -4.34 0.71
N VAL A 31 2.34 -4.65 1.88
CA VAL A 31 1.17 -5.51 2.02
C VAL A 31 -0.07 -4.63 2.13
N SER A 32 -0.99 -4.72 1.16
CA SER A 32 -2.21 -3.90 1.17
C SER A 32 -3.13 -4.26 2.34
N SER A 33 -3.94 -3.29 2.79
CA SER A 33 -4.94 -3.50 3.84
C SER A 33 -5.89 -4.66 3.50
N GLY A 34 -6.21 -5.48 4.51
CA GLY A 34 -7.10 -6.65 4.38
C GLY A 34 -6.52 -7.86 3.63
N SER A 35 -5.24 -7.84 3.26
CA SER A 35 -4.64 -8.95 2.51
C SER A 35 -4.40 -10.19 3.37
N VAL A 36 -4.53 -11.39 2.80
CA VAL A 36 -4.23 -12.66 3.48
C VAL A 36 -3.00 -13.30 2.83
N VAL A 37 -1.84 -13.11 3.44
CA VAL A 37 -0.55 -13.55 2.92
C VAL A 37 -0.32 -15.02 3.28
N THR A 38 -0.52 -15.89 2.29
CA THR A 38 -0.37 -17.35 2.44
C THR A 38 0.96 -17.88 1.89
N LYS A 39 1.78 -17.04 1.25
CA LYS A 39 3.06 -17.40 0.63
C LYS A 39 4.11 -16.32 0.91
N SER A 40 5.37 -16.71 1.01
CA SER A 40 6.51 -15.79 1.15
C SER A 40 6.61 -14.82 -0.02
N ILE A 41 7.08 -13.60 0.28
CA ILE A 41 7.09 -12.47 -0.66
C ILE A 41 8.54 -12.02 -0.85
N PRO A 42 9.06 -11.89 -2.09
CA PRO A 42 10.39 -11.34 -2.32
C PRO A 42 10.41 -9.83 -2.06
N SER A 43 11.61 -9.27 -1.87
CA SER A 43 11.81 -7.83 -1.64
C SER A 43 11.27 -6.97 -2.79
N ASN A 44 10.97 -5.70 -2.50
CA ASN A 44 10.52 -4.68 -3.48
C ASN A 44 9.20 -4.99 -4.20
N MET A 45 8.31 -5.74 -3.55
CA MET A 45 7.00 -6.10 -4.11
C MET A 45 5.84 -5.43 -3.38
N VAL A 46 4.75 -5.22 -4.13
CA VAL A 46 3.45 -4.89 -3.57
C VAL A 46 2.52 -6.09 -3.72
N VAL A 47 1.86 -6.47 -2.62
CA VAL A 47 0.87 -7.55 -2.61
C VAL A 47 -0.49 -7.07 -2.14
N ALA A 48 -1.55 -7.65 -2.69
CA ALA A 48 -2.92 -7.39 -2.27
C ALA A 48 -3.82 -8.63 -2.42
N GLY A 49 -4.94 -8.64 -1.70
CA GLY A 49 -6.03 -9.60 -1.87
C GLY A 49 -6.05 -10.76 -0.88
N ASN A 50 -7.08 -11.60 -1.01
CA ASN A 50 -7.28 -12.81 -0.21
C ASN A 50 -7.60 -13.99 -1.14
N PRO A 51 -6.66 -14.93 -1.38
CA PRO A 51 -5.27 -14.92 -0.91
C PRO A 51 -4.41 -13.85 -1.62
N ALA A 52 -3.41 -13.32 -0.93
CA ALA A 52 -2.56 -12.24 -1.44
C ALA A 52 -1.77 -12.65 -2.68
N ARG A 53 -1.67 -11.74 -3.65
CA ARG A 53 -0.90 -11.89 -4.89
C ARG A 53 -0.03 -10.66 -5.12
N ILE A 54 1.12 -10.86 -5.79
CA ILE A 54 1.95 -9.75 -6.26
C ILE A 54 1.14 -9.00 -7.33
N ILE A 55 0.96 -7.70 -7.12
CA ILE A 55 0.22 -6.83 -8.06
C ILE A 55 1.15 -5.93 -8.88
N CYS A 56 2.31 -5.56 -8.34
CA CYS A 56 3.36 -4.79 -9.02
C CYS A 56 4.64 -4.75 -8.17
N SER A 57 5.69 -4.14 -8.71
CA SER A 57 6.87 -3.73 -7.95
C SER A 57 6.59 -2.46 -7.12
N ILE A 58 7.44 -2.17 -6.13
CA ILE A 58 7.40 -0.90 -5.38
C ILE A 58 7.63 0.30 -6.30
N ASP A 59 8.57 0.20 -7.25
CA ASP A 59 8.88 1.29 -8.18
C ASP A 59 7.67 1.64 -9.04
N ASP A 60 6.98 0.63 -9.58
CA ASP A 60 5.74 0.83 -10.35
C ASP A 60 4.61 1.40 -9.47
N TYR A 61 4.55 1.01 -8.20
CA TYR A 61 3.59 1.57 -7.26
C TYR A 61 3.87 3.04 -7.01
N ILE A 62 5.12 3.41 -6.73
CA ILE A 62 5.53 4.80 -6.51
C ILE A 62 5.29 5.64 -7.77
N ALA A 63 5.70 5.16 -8.95
CA ALA A 63 5.52 5.87 -10.22
C ALA A 63 4.04 6.22 -10.48
N ARG A 64 3.12 5.26 -10.26
CA ARG A 64 1.67 5.47 -10.46
C ARG A 64 1.04 6.44 -9.45
N ASN A 65 1.60 6.50 -8.23
CA ASN A 65 1.00 7.27 -7.13
C ASN A 65 1.68 8.63 -6.86
N THR A 66 2.89 8.86 -7.38
CA THR A 66 3.67 10.10 -7.15
C THR A 66 2.89 11.36 -7.53
N GLN A 67 2.11 11.31 -8.60
CA GLN A 67 1.27 12.43 -9.06
C GLN A 67 0.26 12.93 -8.01
N TYR A 68 -0.16 12.07 -7.08
CA TYR A 68 -1.10 12.40 -6.00
C TYR A 68 -0.40 12.87 -4.73
N ASN A 69 0.93 12.81 -4.67
CA ASN A 69 1.68 13.32 -3.54
C ASN A 69 1.74 14.85 -3.62
N LEU A 70 1.00 15.52 -2.74
CA LEU A 70 0.92 16.98 -2.68
C LEU A 70 2.07 17.63 -1.91
N GLY A 71 3.02 16.84 -1.37
CA GLY A 71 4.17 17.38 -0.64
C GLY A 71 3.79 18.10 0.66
N THR A 72 2.60 17.85 1.21
CA THR A 72 2.06 18.59 2.37
C THR A 72 2.56 18.09 3.73
N LYS A 73 3.55 17.18 3.73
CA LYS A 73 4.15 16.68 4.97
C LYS A 73 4.87 17.84 5.69
N GLY A 74 4.56 18.04 6.96
CA GLY A 74 5.14 19.11 7.78
C GLY A 74 4.33 20.42 7.79
N LEU A 75 3.37 20.61 6.88
CA LEU A 75 2.51 21.78 6.88
C LEU A 75 1.51 21.77 8.04
N LEU A 76 1.21 22.96 8.55
CA LEU A 76 0.13 23.21 9.51
C LEU A 76 -1.24 22.99 8.85
N HIS A 77 -2.26 22.80 9.69
CA HIS A 77 -3.62 22.54 9.22
C HIS A 77 -4.13 23.57 8.21
N LYS A 78 -3.96 24.88 8.52
CA LYS A 78 -4.41 25.98 7.63
C LYS A 78 -3.69 25.97 6.28
N GLU A 79 -2.40 25.67 6.26
CA GLU A 79 -1.61 25.62 5.03
C GLU A 79 -2.04 24.43 4.16
N LYS A 80 -2.30 23.27 4.77
CA LYS A 80 -2.85 22.10 4.09
C LYS A 80 -4.21 22.39 3.47
N GLU A 81 -5.08 23.06 4.23
CA GLU A 81 -6.41 23.45 3.76
C GLU A 81 -6.32 24.35 2.53
N GLN A 82 -5.46 25.36 2.55
CA GLN A 82 -5.24 26.26 1.40
C GLN A 82 -4.75 25.48 0.17
N VAL A 83 -3.80 24.55 0.34
CA VAL A 83 -3.33 23.69 -0.76
C VAL A 83 -4.48 22.86 -1.33
N LEU A 84 -5.25 22.18 -0.48
CA LEU A 84 -6.34 21.31 -0.93
C LEU A 84 -7.45 22.09 -1.66
N ARG A 85 -7.81 23.28 -1.17
CA ARG A 85 -8.84 24.13 -1.80
C ARG A 85 -8.37 24.79 -3.10
N GLY A 86 -7.06 24.96 -3.29
CA GLY A 86 -6.49 25.56 -4.48
C GLY A 86 -6.28 24.60 -5.66
N LEU A 87 -6.54 23.30 -5.49
CA LEU A 87 -6.30 22.28 -6.52
C LEU A 87 -7.56 21.99 -7.34
N SER A 88 -7.37 21.62 -8.60
CA SER A 88 -8.44 21.10 -9.44
C SER A 88 -8.86 19.68 -9.03
N ASP A 89 -10.12 19.31 -9.30
CA ASP A 89 -10.67 17.97 -9.00
C ASP A 89 -9.92 16.81 -9.67
N GLU A 90 -9.17 17.09 -10.75
CA GLU A 90 -8.35 16.11 -11.47
C GLU A 90 -7.14 15.64 -10.65
N ARG A 91 -6.71 16.43 -9.66
CA ARG A 91 -5.58 16.10 -8.79
C ARG A 91 -5.95 15.11 -7.69
N PHE A 92 -7.24 14.82 -7.50
CA PHE A 92 -7.73 13.90 -6.49
C PHE A 92 -7.97 12.51 -7.07
N ILE A 93 -7.67 11.48 -6.29
CA ILE A 93 -7.91 10.08 -6.67
C ILE A 93 -9.42 9.85 -6.78
N LYS A 94 -9.89 9.45 -7.97
CA LYS A 94 -11.29 9.04 -8.21
C LYS A 94 -11.37 7.51 -8.25
N LYS A 95 -12.35 6.94 -7.54
CA LYS A 95 -12.61 5.48 -7.54
C LYS A 95 -13.73 5.17 -8.52
N GLN A 96 -13.59 4.07 -9.25
CA GLN A 96 -14.67 3.57 -10.12
C GLN A 96 -15.82 3.05 -9.27
N GLN A 97 -17.04 3.22 -9.78
CA GLN A 97 -18.22 2.64 -9.15
C GLN A 97 -18.19 1.12 -9.30
N MET A 98 -18.43 0.40 -8.20
CA MET A 98 -18.60 -1.05 -8.26
C MET A 98 -19.97 -1.36 -8.87
N PHE A 99 -19.99 -2.24 -9.88
CA PHE A 99 -21.21 -2.83 -10.41
C PHE A 99 -21.37 -4.22 -9.78
N TYR A 100 -22.59 -4.58 -9.40
CA TYR A 100 -22.92 -5.95 -8.98
C TYR A 100 -23.24 -6.76 -10.24
N GLU A 101 -22.55 -7.87 -10.44
CA GLU A 101 -22.99 -8.98 -11.30
C GLU A 101 -23.73 -10.02 -10.45
#